data_AF-A0A8T3R7E7-F1
#
_entry.id   AF-A0A8T3R7E7-F1
#
_cell.length_a   1.000
_cell.length_b   1.000
_cell.length_c   1.000
_cell.angle_alpha   90.00
_cell.angle_beta   90.00
_cell.angle_gamma   90.00
#
_symmetry.space_group_name_H-M   'P 1'
#
loop_
_entity.id
_entity.type
_entity.pdbx_description
1 polymer ?
#
loop_
_entity_poly.entity_id
_entity_poly.type
_entity_poly.pdbx_seq_one_letter_code
_entity_poly.pdbx_strand_id
1 'polypeptide(L)'
;MTTRLRAAAARIGLPAWFIVIDFLWILRPETLGVDARHYQRAATAWLAGGDPWAVTEGGVPFAAGPHTLLFYAPTSLVPLTVAMAIWMVLGVAAAFWLVRRLEVPIWWFAFPPLLHSVWNGNPQSIALTLLVVGGAGGAIVAVGLKLYAAVALVLRPRRLILVSLVLLVTLPILPWQLYLADGAGVGSHLATAWNGSAWRYPILLVPTLLALWVLRHKGAEWYLVPAVWPATQFYYVAMAMPAVVRRPVAAAALALPVPLMAPAVVMGLAVLELRRSRVTAVQPANAGTQA
;
A
#
# COMPACT_ATOMS: atom_id res chain seq x y z
N MET A 1 -27.58 -18.78 -4.23
CA MET A 1 -26.96 -17.97 -5.31
C MET A 1 -26.19 -18.92 -6.23
N THR A 2 -26.66 -19.13 -7.46
CA THR A 2 -26.15 -20.15 -8.40
C THR A 2 -24.73 -19.83 -8.88
N THR A 3 -23.95 -20.86 -9.23
CA THR A 3 -22.55 -20.75 -9.70
C THR A 3 -22.38 -19.77 -10.87
N ARG A 4 -23.41 -19.65 -11.72
CA ARG A 4 -23.48 -18.68 -12.84
C ARG A 4 -23.53 -17.22 -12.37
N LEU A 5 -24.30 -16.90 -11.33
CA LEU A 5 -24.38 -15.55 -10.76
C LEU A 5 -23.05 -15.11 -10.13
N ARG A 6 -22.34 -16.03 -9.45
CA ARG A 6 -20.99 -15.75 -8.92
C ARG A 6 -19.98 -15.51 -10.05
N ALA A 7 -20.04 -16.29 -11.13
CA ALA A 7 -19.17 -16.10 -12.28
C ALA A 7 -19.46 -14.78 -13.02
N ALA A 8 -20.73 -14.41 -13.20
CA ALA A 8 -21.13 -13.14 -13.81
C ALA A 8 -20.71 -11.94 -12.96
N ALA A 9 -20.92 -12.00 -11.63
CA ALA A 9 -20.48 -10.96 -10.71
C ALA A 9 -18.95 -10.79 -10.72
N ALA A 10 -18.18 -11.88 -10.83
CA ALA A 10 -16.72 -11.82 -10.90
C ALA A 10 -16.20 -11.34 -12.27
N ARG A 11 -16.92 -11.62 -13.37
CA ARG A 11 -16.49 -11.26 -14.74
C ARG A 11 -16.93 -9.88 -15.20
N ILE A 12 -18.04 -9.38 -14.68
CA ILE A 12 -18.66 -8.11 -15.13
C ILE A 12 -18.85 -7.15 -13.95
N GLY A 13 -19.37 -7.66 -12.83
CA GLY A 13 -19.67 -6.83 -11.66
C GLY A 13 -18.43 -6.17 -11.04
N LEU A 14 -17.39 -6.95 -10.75
CA LEU A 14 -16.16 -6.41 -10.14
C LEU A 14 -15.38 -5.45 -11.06
N PRO A 15 -15.19 -5.73 -12.37
CA PRO A 15 -14.61 -4.75 -13.30
C PRO A 15 -15.43 -3.46 -13.41
N ALA A 16 -16.76 -3.56 -13.54
CA ALA A 16 -17.62 -2.37 -13.61
C ALA A 16 -17.53 -1.55 -12.31
N TRP A 17 -17.49 -2.22 -11.15
CA TRP A 17 -17.32 -1.59 -9.85
C TRP A 17 -16.00 -0.80 -9.78
N PHE A 18 -14.90 -1.42 -10.19
CA PHE A 18 -13.58 -0.78 -10.26
C PHE A 18 -13.60 0.48 -11.13
N ILE A 19 -14.12 0.36 -12.36
CA ILE A 19 -14.22 1.47 -13.31
C ILE A 19 -15.05 2.62 -12.74
N VAL A 20 -16.21 2.33 -12.14
CA VAL A 20 -17.09 3.36 -11.55
C VAL A 20 -16.36 4.14 -10.45
N ILE A 21 -15.61 3.46 -9.58
CA ILE A 21 -14.84 4.15 -8.54
C ILE A 21 -13.68 4.96 -9.12
N ASP A 22 -12.97 4.43 -10.11
CA ASP A 22 -11.86 5.14 -10.78
C ASP A 22 -12.33 6.41 -11.49
N PHE A 23 -13.53 6.40 -12.09
CA PHE A 23 -14.11 7.59 -12.69
C PHE A 23 -14.21 8.75 -11.68
N LEU A 24 -14.49 8.48 -10.40
CA LEU A 24 -14.55 9.53 -9.38
C LEU A 24 -13.20 10.21 -9.13
N TRP A 25 -12.09 9.51 -9.37
CA TRP A 25 -10.73 10.03 -9.22
C TRP A 25 -10.22 10.73 -10.47
N ILE A 26 -10.46 10.14 -11.64
CA ILE A 26 -10.02 10.70 -12.94
C ILE A 26 -10.66 12.08 -13.19
N LEU A 27 -11.87 12.32 -12.66
CA LEU A 27 -12.56 13.60 -12.76
C LEU A 27 -11.95 14.71 -11.88
N ARG A 28 -10.87 14.45 -11.15
CA ARG A 28 -10.15 15.41 -10.29
C ARG A 28 -8.75 15.69 -10.85
N PRO A 29 -8.61 16.48 -11.93
CA PRO A 29 -7.34 16.68 -12.62
C PRO A 29 -6.24 17.29 -11.72
N GLU A 30 -6.61 18.02 -10.66
CA GLU A 30 -5.69 18.56 -9.67
C GLU A 30 -4.86 17.49 -8.95
N THR A 31 -5.37 16.27 -8.87
CA THR A 31 -4.70 15.11 -8.24
C THR A 31 -3.68 14.43 -9.15
N LEU A 32 -3.72 14.70 -10.46
CA LEU A 32 -2.85 14.06 -11.44
C LEU A 32 -1.37 14.33 -11.11
N GLY A 33 -0.59 13.29 -10.87
CA GLY A 33 0.85 13.40 -10.58
C GLY A 33 1.20 14.17 -9.31
N VAL A 34 0.25 14.35 -8.38
CA VAL A 34 0.46 15.16 -7.15
C VAL A 34 1.65 14.68 -6.34
N ASP A 35 1.81 13.35 -6.17
CA ASP A 35 2.94 12.80 -5.42
C ASP A 35 4.24 12.95 -6.20
N ALA A 36 4.23 12.70 -7.51
CA ALA A 36 5.44 12.92 -8.32
C ALA A 36 5.93 14.38 -8.22
N ARG A 37 5.02 15.37 -8.26
CA ARG A 37 5.37 16.79 -8.04
C ARG A 37 5.94 17.02 -6.65
N HIS A 38 5.22 16.58 -5.63
CA HIS A 38 5.56 16.85 -4.24
C HIS A 38 6.93 16.29 -3.87
N TYR A 39 7.19 15.03 -4.22
CA TYR A 39 8.45 14.36 -3.92
C TYR A 39 9.62 14.91 -4.73
N GLN A 40 9.41 15.27 -6.00
CA GLN A 40 10.45 15.90 -6.83
C GLN A 40 10.81 17.31 -6.32
N ARG A 41 9.82 18.11 -5.91
CA ARG A 41 10.06 19.43 -5.29
C ARG A 41 10.82 19.31 -3.97
N ALA A 42 10.45 18.35 -3.11
CA ALA A 42 11.16 18.08 -1.87
C ALA A 42 12.64 17.67 -2.13
N ALA A 43 12.86 16.75 -3.08
CA ALA A 43 14.22 16.37 -3.47
C ALA A 43 15.02 17.54 -4.06
N THR A 44 14.37 18.41 -4.85
CA THR A 44 15.00 19.61 -5.41
C THR A 44 15.39 20.61 -4.32
N ALA A 45 14.51 20.84 -3.34
CA ALA A 45 14.80 21.70 -2.20
C ALA A 45 15.99 21.17 -1.38
N TRP A 46 16.02 19.87 -1.11
CA TRP A 46 17.14 19.23 -0.43
C TRP A 46 18.46 19.38 -1.22
N LEU A 47 18.45 19.12 -2.53
CA LEU A 47 19.65 19.28 -3.38
C LEU A 47 20.14 20.73 -3.46
N ALA A 48 19.26 21.71 -3.28
CA ALA A 48 19.60 23.13 -3.18
C ALA A 48 20.11 23.53 -1.77
N GLY A 49 20.25 22.59 -0.85
CA GLY A 49 20.67 22.83 0.54
C GLY A 49 19.55 23.33 1.46
N GLY A 50 18.29 23.32 0.99
CA GLY A 50 17.11 23.72 1.75
C GLY A 50 16.47 22.57 2.54
N ASP A 51 15.40 22.91 3.26
CA ASP A 51 14.60 21.95 4.03
C ASP A 51 13.52 21.28 3.14
N PRO A 52 13.61 19.96 2.90
CA PRO A 52 12.60 19.26 2.09
C PRO A 52 11.23 19.16 2.78
N TRP A 53 11.13 19.22 4.11
CA TRP A 53 9.86 19.14 4.84
C TRP A 53 9.09 20.46 4.86
N ALA A 54 9.74 21.58 4.55
CA ALA A 54 9.08 22.86 4.31
C ALA A 54 8.29 22.91 2.98
N VAL A 55 8.51 21.94 2.08
CA VAL A 55 7.79 21.87 0.80
C VAL A 55 6.35 21.39 1.00
N THR A 56 5.41 22.18 0.52
CA THR A 56 3.98 21.86 0.56
C THR A 56 3.39 21.71 -0.84
N GLU A 57 2.43 20.80 -0.98
CA GLU A 57 1.61 20.62 -2.20
C GLU A 57 0.14 20.65 -1.78
N GLY A 58 -0.64 21.60 -2.29
CA GLY A 58 -2.05 21.77 -1.88
C GLY A 58 -2.23 22.03 -0.37
N GLY A 59 -1.23 22.64 0.29
CA GLY A 59 -1.21 22.88 1.73
C GLY A 59 -0.78 21.68 2.58
N VAL A 60 -0.46 20.53 1.97
CA VAL A 60 0.00 19.34 2.69
C VAL A 60 1.54 19.31 2.70
N PRO A 61 2.21 19.17 3.86
CA PRO A 61 3.66 19.10 3.92
C PRO A 61 4.19 17.75 3.42
N PHE A 62 5.43 17.76 2.92
CA PHE A 62 6.17 16.54 2.61
C PHE A 62 6.37 15.75 3.91
N ALA A 63 6.10 14.45 3.91
CA ALA A 63 6.13 13.63 5.13
C ALA A 63 6.85 12.28 4.96
N ALA A 64 7.54 12.08 3.83
CA ALA A 64 8.31 10.87 3.64
C ALA A 64 9.65 10.94 4.39
N GLY A 65 10.21 9.76 4.68
CA GLY A 65 11.51 9.68 5.33
C GLY A 65 12.65 10.11 4.39
N PRO A 66 13.79 10.59 4.95
CA PRO A 66 14.87 11.20 4.18
C PRO A 66 15.40 10.31 3.05
N HIS A 67 15.52 9.00 3.30
CA HIS A 67 15.95 7.99 2.32
C HIS A 67 15.18 8.05 0.99
N THR A 68 13.93 8.51 1.01
CA THR A 68 13.13 8.64 -0.22
C THR A 68 13.71 9.69 -1.16
N LEU A 69 14.37 10.73 -0.64
CA LEU A 69 14.96 11.82 -1.44
C LEU A 69 15.99 11.29 -2.44
N LEU A 70 16.75 10.24 -2.08
CA LEU A 70 17.73 9.62 -2.97
C LEU A 70 17.12 9.07 -4.26
N PHE A 71 15.87 8.59 -4.19
CA PHE A 71 15.19 8.02 -5.36
C PHE A 71 14.60 9.10 -6.27
N TYR A 72 14.29 10.27 -5.71
CA TYR A 72 13.75 11.40 -6.47
C TYR A 72 14.82 12.36 -6.98
N ALA A 73 16.02 12.35 -6.40
CA ALA A 73 17.14 13.18 -6.79
C ALA A 73 17.47 13.11 -8.30
N PRO A 74 17.49 11.93 -8.98
CA PRO A 74 17.72 11.88 -10.42
C PRO A 74 16.64 12.64 -11.21
N THR A 75 15.38 12.56 -10.78
CA THR A 75 14.26 13.24 -11.45
C THR A 75 14.18 14.74 -11.11
N SER A 76 14.93 15.22 -10.12
CA SER A 76 15.12 16.65 -9.87
C SER A 76 15.99 17.35 -10.92
N LEU A 77 16.72 16.58 -11.74
CA LEU A 77 17.58 17.11 -12.81
C LEU A 77 16.84 17.41 -14.12
N VAL A 78 15.56 17.04 -14.21
CA VAL A 78 14.73 17.22 -15.41
C VAL A 78 13.52 18.10 -15.12
N PRO A 79 12.88 18.70 -16.14
CA PRO A 79 11.66 19.48 -15.94
C PRO A 79 10.57 18.68 -15.22
N LEU A 80 9.80 19.35 -14.37
CA LEU A 80 8.80 18.70 -13.51
C LEU A 80 7.82 17.81 -14.30
N THR A 81 7.33 18.27 -15.45
CA THR A 81 6.43 17.49 -16.32
C THR A 81 7.07 16.17 -16.80
N VAL A 82 8.38 16.19 -17.07
CA VAL A 82 9.14 14.98 -17.46
C VAL A 82 9.29 14.06 -16.27
N ALA A 83 9.64 14.58 -15.09
CA ALA A 83 9.72 13.80 -13.86
C ALA A 83 8.38 13.10 -13.54
N MET A 84 7.26 13.83 -13.64
CA MET A 84 5.92 13.27 -13.48
C MET A 84 5.65 12.13 -14.45
N ALA A 85 5.93 12.34 -15.75
CA ALA A 85 5.74 11.32 -16.77
C ALA A 85 6.58 10.07 -16.50
N ILE A 86 7.84 10.21 -16.07
CA ILE A 86 8.72 9.09 -15.70
C ILE A 86 8.06 8.25 -14.60
N TRP A 87 7.67 8.86 -13.48
CA TRP A 87 7.08 8.13 -12.35
C TRP A 87 5.76 7.47 -12.69
N MET A 88 4.91 8.13 -13.47
CA MET A 88 3.65 7.57 -13.93
C MET A 88 3.87 6.39 -14.88
N VAL A 89 4.78 6.49 -15.86
CA VAL A 89 5.09 5.40 -16.80
C VAL A 89 5.69 4.20 -16.07
N LEU A 90 6.62 4.44 -15.13
CA LEU A 90 7.16 3.38 -14.27
C LEU A 90 6.06 2.74 -13.43
N GLY A 91 5.12 3.53 -12.92
CA GLY A 91 3.95 3.05 -12.19
C GLY A 91 3.03 2.18 -13.04
N VAL A 92 2.73 2.59 -14.28
CA VAL A 92 1.96 1.79 -15.26
C VAL A 92 2.67 0.46 -15.53
N ALA A 93 3.97 0.50 -15.85
CA ALA A 93 4.76 -0.68 -16.16
C ALA A 93 4.79 -1.66 -14.96
N ALA A 94 5.00 -1.15 -13.76
CA ALA A 94 4.99 -1.93 -12.53
C ALA A 94 3.60 -2.54 -12.26
N ALA A 95 2.53 -1.75 -12.35
CA ALA A 95 1.16 -2.22 -12.16
C ALA A 95 0.76 -3.29 -13.18
N PHE A 96 1.11 -3.10 -14.46
CA PHE A 96 0.88 -4.10 -15.52
C PHE A 96 1.65 -5.38 -15.22
N TRP A 97 2.94 -5.28 -14.90
CA TRP A 97 3.75 -6.43 -14.53
C TRP A 97 3.16 -7.17 -13.32
N LEU A 98 2.72 -6.45 -12.29
CA LEU A 98 2.11 -7.01 -11.08
C LEU A 98 0.85 -7.79 -11.40
N VAL A 99 -0.07 -7.21 -12.18
CA VAL A 99 -1.30 -7.87 -12.67
C VAL A 99 -0.96 -9.16 -13.40
N ARG A 100 0.07 -9.12 -14.28
CA ARG A 100 0.51 -10.30 -15.01
C ARG A 100 1.14 -11.35 -14.11
N ARG A 101 1.97 -10.93 -13.15
CA ARG A 101 2.66 -11.81 -12.19
C ARG A 101 1.69 -12.50 -11.24
N LEU A 102 0.62 -11.81 -10.83
CA LEU A 102 -0.43 -12.37 -9.99
C LEU A 102 -1.39 -13.28 -10.77
N GLU A 103 -1.20 -13.43 -12.09
CA GLU A 103 -2.00 -14.27 -12.98
C GLU A 103 -3.49 -13.93 -12.93
N VAL A 104 -3.80 -12.65 -12.74
CA VAL A 104 -5.17 -12.14 -12.75
C VAL A 104 -5.52 -11.52 -14.11
N PRO A 105 -6.82 -11.44 -14.45
CA PRO A 105 -7.26 -10.76 -15.67
C PRO A 105 -6.75 -9.32 -15.76
N ILE A 106 -6.48 -8.86 -16.98
CA ILE A 106 -5.84 -7.55 -17.21
C ILE A 106 -6.62 -6.36 -16.63
N TRP A 107 -7.94 -6.47 -16.54
CA TRP A 107 -8.80 -5.44 -15.97
C TRP A 107 -8.52 -5.17 -14.48
N TRP A 108 -7.79 -6.04 -13.76
CA TRP A 108 -7.30 -5.75 -12.41
C TRP A 108 -6.33 -4.56 -12.35
N PHE A 109 -5.81 -4.12 -13.49
CA PHE A 109 -5.12 -2.83 -13.58
C PHE A 109 -6.01 -1.67 -13.10
N ALA A 110 -7.32 -1.74 -13.33
CA ALA A 110 -8.30 -0.80 -12.80
C ALA A 110 -8.65 -1.04 -11.34
N PHE A 111 -7.89 -1.84 -10.57
CA PHE A 111 -8.14 -1.93 -9.14
C PHE A 111 -7.92 -0.55 -8.51
N PRO A 112 -8.92 0.12 -7.90
CA PRO A 112 -8.82 1.56 -7.68
C PRO A 112 -7.64 2.04 -6.83
N PRO A 113 -7.24 1.35 -5.74
CA PRO A 113 -6.02 1.71 -5.03
C PRO A 113 -4.75 1.64 -5.89
N LEU A 114 -4.69 0.68 -6.81
CA LEU A 114 -3.58 0.51 -7.74
C LEU A 114 -3.58 1.62 -8.79
N LEU A 115 -4.72 1.86 -9.45
CA LEU A 115 -4.81 2.91 -10.48
C LEU A 115 -4.60 4.30 -9.89
N HIS A 116 -5.15 4.58 -8.70
CA HIS A 116 -4.92 5.83 -7.98
C HIS A 116 -3.42 6.05 -7.68
N SER A 117 -2.64 4.99 -7.37
CA SER A 117 -1.19 5.14 -7.22
C SER A 117 -0.50 5.60 -8.51
N VAL A 118 -0.93 5.05 -9.65
CA VAL A 118 -0.38 5.37 -10.97
C VAL A 118 -0.75 6.80 -11.36
N TRP A 119 -2.02 7.17 -11.18
CA TRP A 119 -2.53 8.51 -11.46
C TRP A 119 -1.78 9.59 -10.68
N ASN A 120 -1.48 9.34 -9.40
CA ASN A 120 -0.75 10.27 -8.55
C ASN A 120 0.76 10.32 -8.87
N GLY A 121 1.28 9.44 -9.73
CA GLY A 121 2.72 9.26 -9.93
C GLY A 121 3.43 8.78 -8.67
N ASN A 122 2.72 8.05 -7.81
CA ASN A 122 3.25 7.52 -6.56
C ASN A 122 4.01 6.21 -6.81
N PRO A 123 5.17 5.97 -6.17
CA PRO A 123 5.97 4.78 -6.41
C PRO A 123 5.41 3.55 -5.69
N GLN A 124 4.21 3.62 -5.11
CA GLN A 124 3.54 2.51 -4.44
C GLN A 124 3.41 1.26 -5.32
N SER A 125 3.00 1.40 -6.58
CA SER A 125 2.89 0.27 -7.51
C SER A 125 4.25 -0.37 -7.79
N ILE A 126 5.31 0.45 -7.87
CA ILE A 126 6.70 0.03 -8.03
C ILE A 126 7.17 -0.72 -6.78
N ALA A 127 6.98 -0.14 -5.60
CA ALA A 127 7.37 -0.76 -4.32
C ALA A 127 6.66 -2.10 -4.09
N LEU A 128 5.35 -2.17 -4.34
CA LEU A 128 4.60 -3.43 -4.26
C LEU A 128 5.12 -4.47 -5.24
N THR A 129 5.38 -4.06 -6.49
CA THR A 129 5.94 -4.93 -7.53
C THR A 129 7.27 -5.53 -7.07
N LEU A 130 8.18 -4.70 -6.57
CA LEU A 130 9.48 -5.14 -6.07
C LEU A 130 9.37 -6.09 -4.86
N LEU A 131 8.41 -5.87 -3.97
CA LEU A 131 8.13 -6.80 -2.86
C LEU A 131 7.62 -8.16 -3.35
N VAL A 132 6.82 -8.17 -4.42
CA VAL A 132 6.27 -9.38 -5.06
C VAL A 132 7.32 -10.13 -5.88
N VAL A 133 8.18 -9.41 -6.61
CA VAL A 133 9.40 -9.98 -7.25
C VAL A 133 10.23 -10.69 -6.19
N GLY A 134 10.39 -10.06 -5.03
CA GLY A 134 11.16 -10.59 -3.91
C GLY A 134 12.66 -10.32 -4.05
N GLY A 135 13.47 -11.13 -3.36
CA GLY A 135 14.90 -10.90 -3.23
C GLY A 135 15.26 -9.77 -2.25
N ALA A 136 16.56 -9.63 -1.97
CA ALA A 136 17.08 -8.58 -1.09
C ALA A 136 17.08 -7.21 -1.79
N GLY A 137 17.55 -7.14 -3.05
CA GLY A 137 17.57 -5.90 -3.82
C GLY A 137 16.18 -5.27 -3.98
N GLY A 138 15.17 -6.08 -4.33
CA GLY A 138 13.79 -5.60 -4.43
C GLY A 138 13.24 -5.06 -3.11
N ALA A 139 13.55 -5.73 -1.98
CA ALA A 139 13.18 -5.26 -0.66
C ALA A 139 13.86 -3.91 -0.31
N ILE A 140 15.16 -3.77 -0.60
CA ILE A 140 15.91 -2.53 -0.37
C ILE A 140 15.31 -1.38 -1.16
N VAL A 141 15.08 -1.56 -2.46
CA VAL A 141 14.53 -0.50 -3.31
C VAL A 141 13.08 -0.18 -2.91
N ALA A 142 12.26 -1.19 -2.59
CA ALA A 142 10.88 -0.96 -2.15
C ALA A 142 10.81 -0.13 -0.87
N VAL A 143 11.63 -0.45 0.13
CA VAL A 143 11.70 0.32 1.38
C VAL A 143 12.34 1.68 1.17
N GLY A 144 13.34 1.77 0.31
CA GLY A 144 13.96 3.03 -0.11
C GLY A 144 12.97 3.99 -0.76
N LEU A 145 12.03 3.48 -1.56
CA LEU A 145 10.95 4.28 -2.14
C LEU A 145 9.88 4.66 -1.11
N LYS A 146 9.57 3.74 -0.18
CA LYS A 146 8.52 3.90 0.83
C LYS A 146 8.88 3.15 2.11
N LEU A 147 9.19 3.87 3.19
CA LEU A 147 9.57 3.28 4.47
C LEU A 147 8.61 2.19 4.97
N TYR A 148 7.30 2.42 4.83
CA TYR A 148 6.27 1.48 5.30
C TYR A 148 6.28 0.14 4.56
N ALA A 149 6.93 0.03 3.40
CA ALA A 149 7.12 -1.25 2.73
C ALA A 149 7.89 -2.24 3.61
N ALA A 150 8.68 -1.76 4.58
CA ALA A 150 9.39 -2.58 5.56
C ALA A 150 8.42 -3.39 6.44
N VAL A 151 7.20 -2.91 6.63
CA VAL A 151 6.18 -3.61 7.42
C VAL A 151 5.80 -4.96 6.80
N ALA A 152 5.77 -5.04 5.46
CA ALA A 152 5.54 -6.30 4.75
C ALA A 152 6.72 -7.29 4.91
N LEU A 153 7.86 -6.84 5.44
CA LEU A 153 9.06 -7.65 5.68
C LEU A 153 9.20 -8.10 7.13
N VAL A 154 8.28 -7.77 8.04
CA VAL A 154 8.37 -8.15 9.47
C VAL A 154 8.47 -9.66 9.65
N LEU A 155 7.82 -10.44 8.77
CA LEU A 155 7.91 -11.91 8.77
C LEU A 155 9.14 -12.45 7.99
N ARG A 156 10.05 -11.58 7.56
CA ARG A 156 11.25 -11.88 6.76
C ARG A 156 12.49 -11.20 7.36
N PRO A 157 12.93 -11.60 8.57
CA PRO A 157 13.91 -10.87 9.37
C PRO A 157 15.25 -10.63 8.66
N ARG A 158 15.73 -11.60 7.87
CA ARG A 158 16.97 -11.44 7.09
C ARG A 158 16.90 -10.25 6.11
N ARG A 159 15.75 -10.06 5.46
CA ARG A 159 15.56 -8.93 4.53
C ARG A 159 15.42 -7.63 5.29
N LEU A 160 14.72 -7.66 6.43
CA LEU A 160 14.58 -6.49 7.30
C LEU A 160 15.95 -6.01 7.79
N ILE A 161 16.84 -6.91 8.22
CA ILE A 161 18.21 -6.59 8.62
C ILE A 161 18.96 -5.91 7.47
N LEU A 162 18.94 -6.49 6.27
CA LEU A 162 19.63 -5.91 5.11
C LEU A 162 19.10 -4.51 4.76
N VAL A 163 17.79 -4.33 4.76
CA VAL A 163 17.15 -3.02 4.56
C VAL A 163 17.60 -2.04 5.64
N SER A 164 17.59 -2.44 6.91
CA SER A 164 18.02 -1.59 8.02
C SER A 164 19.49 -1.17 7.86
N LEU A 165 20.37 -2.08 7.48
CA LEU A 165 21.78 -1.76 7.20
C LEU A 165 21.92 -0.71 6.09
N VAL A 166 21.14 -0.83 5.01
CA VAL A 166 21.15 0.17 3.93
C VAL A 166 20.61 1.52 4.42
N LEU A 167 19.54 1.53 5.22
CA LEU A 167 19.02 2.77 5.80
C LEU A 167 20.05 3.43 6.73
N LEU A 168 20.82 2.66 7.50
CA LEU A 168 21.91 3.19 8.34
C LEU A 168 22.98 3.90 7.51
N VAL A 169 23.31 3.38 6.31
CA VAL A 169 24.26 4.04 5.39
C VAL A 169 23.76 5.41 4.92
N THR A 170 22.45 5.65 4.95
CA THR A 170 21.89 6.96 4.58
C THR A 170 21.98 8.01 5.69
N LEU A 171 22.26 7.62 6.94
CA LEU A 171 22.34 8.54 8.08
C LEU A 171 23.30 9.71 7.87
N PRO A 172 24.56 9.52 7.41
CA PRO A 172 25.49 10.63 7.20
C PRO A 172 25.21 11.46 5.95
N ILE A 173 24.37 10.98 5.02
CA ILE A 173 24.16 11.61 3.71
C ILE A 173 22.90 12.48 3.71
N LEU A 174 21.88 12.07 4.48
CA LEU A 174 20.54 12.63 4.41
C LEU A 174 20.18 13.37 5.70
N PRO A 175 19.26 14.35 5.64
CA PRO A 175 18.92 15.21 6.78
C PRO A 175 18.01 14.50 7.80
N TRP A 176 18.46 13.37 8.36
CA TRP A 176 17.73 12.59 9.36
C TRP A 176 17.48 13.36 10.66
N GLN A 177 18.41 14.24 11.04
CA GLN A 177 18.25 15.12 12.21
C GLN A 177 17.03 16.05 12.08
N LEU A 178 16.81 16.63 10.89
CA LEU A 178 15.66 17.50 10.63
C LEU A 178 14.36 16.68 10.64
N TYR A 179 14.37 15.51 10.01
CA TYR A 179 13.22 14.60 10.00
C TYR A 179 12.77 14.18 11.40
N LEU A 180 13.73 13.82 12.27
CA LEU A 180 13.42 13.41 13.63
C LEU A 180 12.91 14.59 14.47
N ALA A 181 13.45 15.79 14.26
CA ALA A 181 12.97 17.02 14.90
C ALA A 181 11.53 17.37 14.48
N ASP A 182 11.14 17.11 13.23
CA ASP A 182 9.78 17.27 12.71
C ASP A 182 8.84 16.09 13.06
N GLY A 183 9.19 15.29 14.07
CA GLY A 183 8.37 14.18 14.56
C GLY A 183 8.31 12.99 13.60
N ALA A 184 9.40 12.73 12.88
CA ALA A 184 9.54 11.64 11.91
C ALA A 184 8.43 11.64 10.84
N GLY A 185 7.96 12.82 10.44
CA GLY A 185 6.86 12.97 9.48
C GLY A 185 5.52 12.38 9.97
N VAL A 186 5.41 11.97 11.24
CA VAL A 186 4.19 11.38 11.80
C VAL A 186 3.28 12.46 12.36
N GLY A 187 3.84 13.46 13.06
CA GLY A 187 3.07 14.50 13.74
C GLY A 187 2.24 15.38 12.80
N SER A 188 2.89 15.98 11.81
CA SER A 188 2.26 16.85 10.80
C SER A 188 1.33 16.08 9.85
N HIS A 189 1.68 14.83 9.53
CA HIS A 189 0.93 14.01 8.58
C HIS A 189 -0.29 13.35 9.19
N LEU A 190 -0.27 12.92 10.46
CA LEU A 190 -1.47 12.37 11.12
C LEU A 190 -2.60 13.39 11.26
N ALA A 191 -2.27 14.67 11.44
CA ALA A 191 -3.25 15.74 11.60
C ALA A 191 -4.00 16.08 10.30
N THR A 192 -3.39 15.85 9.14
CA THR A 192 -3.89 16.30 7.83
C THR A 192 -4.18 15.17 6.86
N ALA A 193 -3.68 13.95 7.10
CA ALA A 193 -3.87 12.82 6.21
C ALA A 193 -5.28 12.21 6.31
N TRP A 194 -5.73 11.63 5.19
CA TRP A 194 -6.96 10.82 5.11
C TRP A 194 -7.03 9.73 6.20
N ASN A 195 -5.88 9.11 6.50
CA ASN A 195 -5.68 8.10 7.54
C ASN A 195 -6.73 6.98 7.50
N GLY A 196 -6.59 6.07 6.53
CA GLY A 196 -7.53 4.97 6.29
C GLY A 196 -7.36 3.74 7.18
N SER A 197 -6.35 3.69 8.04
CA SER A 197 -6.03 2.53 8.87
C SER A 197 -6.63 2.63 10.27
N ALA A 198 -6.41 1.60 11.09
CA ALA A 198 -6.82 1.58 12.49
C ALA A 198 -6.23 2.72 13.33
N TRP A 199 -5.18 3.41 12.87
CA TRP A 199 -4.65 4.60 13.56
C TRP A 199 -5.61 5.77 13.62
N ARG A 200 -6.63 5.81 12.76
CA ARG A 200 -7.68 6.84 12.84
C ARG A 200 -8.44 6.79 14.17
N TYR A 201 -8.64 5.59 14.72
CA TYR A 201 -9.18 5.38 16.06
C TYR A 201 -8.29 4.36 16.77
N PRO A 202 -7.31 4.79 17.58
CA PRO A 202 -6.31 3.89 18.17
C PRO A 202 -6.88 2.68 18.93
N ILE A 203 -8.10 2.78 19.46
CA ILE A 203 -8.83 1.64 20.06
C ILE A 203 -9.01 0.45 19.10
N LEU A 204 -9.01 0.70 17.79
CA LEU A 204 -9.12 -0.32 16.74
C LEU A 204 -7.79 -1.02 16.43
N LEU A 205 -6.64 -0.51 16.90
CA LEU A 205 -5.34 -1.14 16.64
C LEU A 205 -5.27 -2.55 17.21
N VAL A 206 -5.66 -2.72 18.48
CA VAL A 206 -5.63 -4.02 19.16
C VAL A 206 -6.47 -5.08 18.43
N PRO A 207 -7.78 -4.86 18.16
CA PRO A 207 -8.57 -5.86 17.44
C PRO A 207 -8.09 -6.09 15.99
N THR A 208 -7.56 -5.06 15.32
CA THR A 208 -6.99 -5.21 13.98
C THR A 208 -5.73 -6.08 13.99
N LEU A 209 -4.83 -5.87 14.95
CA LEU A 209 -3.61 -6.67 15.12
C LEU A 209 -3.94 -8.12 15.47
N LEU A 210 -4.93 -8.36 16.33
CA LEU A 210 -5.42 -9.70 16.63
C LEU A 210 -5.99 -10.38 15.37
N ALA A 211 -6.75 -9.66 14.56
CA ALA A 211 -7.27 -10.17 13.30
C ALA A 211 -6.16 -10.52 12.30
N LEU A 212 -5.13 -9.68 12.19
CA LEU A 212 -3.92 -9.96 11.39
C LEU A 212 -3.19 -11.20 11.90
N TRP A 213 -3.08 -11.37 13.22
CA TRP A 213 -2.47 -12.55 13.84
C TRP A 213 -3.23 -13.83 13.52
N VAL A 214 -4.57 -13.80 13.54
CA VAL A 214 -5.41 -14.93 13.10
C VAL A 214 -5.14 -15.26 11.63
N LEU A 215 -4.95 -14.23 10.79
CA LEU A 215 -4.70 -14.39 9.36
C LEU A 215 -3.22 -14.60 8.98
N ARG A 216 -2.30 -14.77 9.95
CA ARG A 216 -0.84 -14.80 9.72
C ARG A 216 -0.37 -15.84 8.69
N HIS A 217 -1.09 -16.94 8.56
CA HIS A 217 -0.79 -18.00 7.60
C HIS A 217 -1.53 -17.85 6.26
N LYS A 218 -2.29 -16.75 6.07
CA LYS A 218 -3.14 -16.48 4.92
C LYS A 218 -2.83 -15.14 4.25
N GLY A 219 -1.57 -14.71 4.33
CA GLY A 219 -1.09 -13.49 3.69
C GLY A 219 -1.38 -12.22 4.50
N ALA A 220 -1.41 -12.27 5.83
CA ALA A 220 -1.64 -11.09 6.67
C ALA A 220 -0.63 -9.97 6.42
N GLU A 221 0.60 -10.31 6.01
CA GLU A 221 1.66 -9.36 5.70
C GLU A 221 1.26 -8.33 4.63
N TRP A 222 0.40 -8.72 3.68
CA TRP A 222 -0.10 -7.84 2.62
C TRP A 222 -1.16 -6.86 3.13
N TYR A 223 -1.79 -7.15 4.27
CA TYR A 223 -2.77 -6.26 4.90
C TYR A 223 -2.16 -5.34 5.95
N LEU A 224 -0.94 -5.59 6.43
CA LEU A 224 -0.34 -4.84 7.53
C LEU A 224 -0.32 -3.33 7.25
N VAL A 225 0.22 -2.91 6.10
CA VAL A 225 0.29 -1.50 5.75
C VAL A 225 -1.11 -0.85 5.73
N PRO A 226 -2.06 -1.31 4.91
CA PRO A 226 -3.35 -0.63 4.84
C PRO A 226 -4.19 -0.74 6.11
N ALA A 227 -3.98 -1.78 6.93
CA ALA A 227 -4.77 -1.98 8.14
C ALA A 227 -4.19 -1.24 9.36
N VAL A 228 -2.87 -1.11 9.49
CA VAL A 228 -2.23 -0.62 10.73
C VAL A 228 -1.08 0.38 10.52
N TRP A 229 -0.74 0.81 9.30
CA TRP A 229 0.24 1.89 9.14
C TRP A 229 -0.39 3.26 9.42
N PRO A 230 0.25 4.14 10.21
CA PRO A 230 -0.28 5.48 10.47
C PRO A 230 -0.43 6.31 9.19
N ALA A 231 -1.40 7.23 9.16
CA ALA A 231 -1.63 8.11 8.02
C ALA A 231 -1.77 7.36 6.67
N THR A 232 -2.37 6.17 6.70
CA THR A 232 -2.55 5.35 5.50
C THR A 232 -3.34 6.12 4.45
N GLN A 233 -2.79 6.25 3.25
CA GLN A 233 -3.47 6.85 2.10
C GLN A 233 -4.19 5.78 1.28
N PHE A 234 -5.18 6.16 0.48
CA PHE A 234 -6.03 5.19 -0.24
C PHE A 234 -5.21 4.24 -1.13
N TYR A 235 -4.22 4.75 -1.85
CA TYR A 235 -3.40 3.90 -2.72
C TYR A 235 -2.50 2.90 -1.97
N TYR A 236 -2.23 3.08 -0.66
CA TYR A 236 -1.52 2.06 0.15
C TYR A 236 -2.32 0.76 0.25
N VAL A 237 -3.65 0.81 0.06
CA VAL A 237 -4.53 -0.36 0.01
C VAL A 237 -4.16 -1.32 -1.13
N ALA A 238 -3.45 -0.84 -2.16
CA ALA A 238 -2.88 -1.70 -3.19
C ALA A 238 -1.96 -2.79 -2.63
N MET A 239 -1.30 -2.57 -1.48
CA MET A 239 -0.47 -3.59 -0.81
C MET A 239 -1.22 -4.89 -0.53
N ALA A 240 -2.54 -4.83 -0.33
CA ALA A 240 -3.36 -6.00 -0.06
C ALA A 240 -3.66 -6.83 -1.31
N MET A 241 -3.30 -6.35 -2.51
CA MET A 241 -3.63 -6.99 -3.78
C MET A 241 -3.22 -8.47 -3.83
N PRO A 242 -1.98 -8.88 -3.46
CA PRO A 242 -1.59 -10.29 -3.50
C PRO A 242 -2.46 -11.21 -2.65
N ALA A 243 -3.06 -10.70 -1.56
CA ALA A 243 -3.93 -11.47 -0.69
C ALA A 243 -5.43 -11.40 -1.06
N VAL A 244 -5.84 -10.38 -1.81
CA VAL A 244 -7.26 -10.09 -2.10
C VAL A 244 -7.71 -10.53 -3.50
N VAL A 245 -6.79 -10.82 -4.42
CA VAL A 245 -7.13 -11.24 -5.80
C VAL A 245 -8.05 -12.45 -5.87
N ARG A 246 -7.99 -13.35 -4.88
CA ARG A 246 -8.86 -14.54 -4.76
C ARG A 246 -10.11 -14.30 -3.89
N ARG A 247 -10.36 -13.05 -3.49
CA ARG A 247 -11.43 -12.66 -2.54
C ARG A 247 -12.21 -11.47 -3.12
N PRO A 248 -13.09 -11.70 -4.12
CA PRO A 248 -13.72 -10.61 -4.89
C PRO A 248 -14.53 -9.63 -4.02
N VAL A 249 -15.20 -10.11 -2.96
CA VAL A 249 -15.93 -9.24 -2.03
C VAL A 249 -14.99 -8.34 -1.23
N ALA A 250 -13.88 -8.88 -0.74
CA ALA A 250 -12.87 -8.09 -0.04
C ALA A 250 -12.20 -7.09 -1.00
N ALA A 251 -11.98 -7.48 -2.26
CA ALA A 251 -11.43 -6.59 -3.28
C ALA A 251 -12.39 -5.44 -3.60
N ALA A 252 -13.69 -5.73 -3.76
CA ALA A 252 -14.72 -4.72 -3.96
C ALA A 252 -14.82 -3.75 -2.77
N ALA A 253 -14.72 -4.26 -1.54
CA ALA A 253 -14.71 -3.44 -0.34
C ALA A 253 -13.46 -2.54 -0.30
N LEU A 254 -12.27 -3.11 -0.48
CA LEU A 254 -11.00 -2.37 -0.49
C LEU A 254 -10.86 -1.37 -1.66
N ALA A 255 -11.66 -1.53 -2.71
CA ALA A 255 -11.74 -0.56 -3.80
C ALA A 255 -12.45 0.74 -3.38
N LEU A 256 -13.20 0.76 -2.27
CA LEU A 256 -13.85 1.96 -1.79
C LEU A 256 -12.87 2.86 -1.03
N PRO A 257 -12.82 4.18 -1.35
CA PRO A 257 -11.99 5.14 -0.62
C PRO A 257 -12.65 5.59 0.69
N VAL A 258 -13.03 4.62 1.52
CA VAL A 258 -13.67 4.82 2.83
C VAL A 258 -12.64 4.56 3.93
N PRO A 259 -12.39 5.52 4.85
CA PRO A 259 -11.52 5.28 5.99
C PRO A 259 -11.96 4.04 6.78
N LEU A 260 -11.01 3.32 7.37
CA LEU A 260 -11.23 2.11 8.15
C LEU A 260 -11.73 0.89 7.36
N MET A 261 -11.86 0.99 6.03
CA MET A 261 -12.27 -0.15 5.22
C MET A 261 -11.29 -1.31 5.32
N ALA A 262 -9.98 -1.03 5.27
CA ALA A 262 -8.95 -2.05 5.41
C ALA A 262 -8.97 -2.80 6.76
N PRO A 263 -8.95 -2.13 7.93
CA PRO A 263 -9.07 -2.83 9.20
C PRO A 263 -10.42 -3.56 9.33
N ALA A 264 -11.53 -3.00 8.84
CA ALA A 264 -12.83 -3.69 8.84
C ALA A 264 -12.82 -4.98 8.01
N VAL A 265 -12.24 -4.95 6.80
CA VAL A 265 -12.08 -6.14 5.94
C VAL A 265 -11.22 -7.20 6.64
N VAL A 266 -10.10 -6.79 7.25
CA VAL A 266 -9.21 -7.70 7.99
C VAL A 266 -9.92 -8.36 9.17
N MET A 267 -10.63 -7.59 9.99
CA MET A 267 -11.42 -8.10 11.11
C MET A 267 -12.52 -9.06 10.63
N GLY A 268 -13.26 -8.70 9.58
CA GLY A 268 -14.29 -9.56 8.98
C GLY A 268 -13.73 -10.88 8.46
N LEU A 269 -12.59 -10.85 7.76
CA LEU A 269 -11.90 -12.06 7.29
C LEU A 269 -11.43 -12.94 8.45
N ALA A 270 -10.93 -12.36 9.54
CA ALA A 270 -10.53 -13.12 10.72
C ALA A 270 -11.71 -13.81 11.41
N VAL A 271 -12.86 -13.12 11.55
CA VAL A 271 -14.09 -13.73 12.09
C VAL A 271 -14.55 -14.91 11.23
N LEU A 272 -14.54 -14.75 9.90
CA LEU A 272 -14.89 -15.85 8.99
C LEU A 272 -13.93 -17.04 9.12
N GLU A 273 -12.64 -16.77 9.32
CA GLU A 273 -11.65 -17.81 9.53
C GLU A 273 -11.90 -18.59 10.82
N LEU A 274 -12.08 -17.90 11.95
CA LEU A 274 -12.36 -18.53 13.24
C LEU A 274 -13.63 -19.38 13.20
N ARG A 275 -14.68 -18.91 12.50
CA ARG A 275 -15.91 -19.69 12.31
C ARG A 275 -15.65 -20.98 11.51
N ARG A 276 -14.84 -20.93 10.46
CA ARG A 276 -14.48 -22.11 9.66
C ARG A 276 -13.69 -23.12 10.49
N SER A 277 -12.68 -22.67 11.24
CA SER A 277 -11.88 -23.55 12.09
C SER A 277 -12.71 -24.25 13.17
N ARG A 278 -13.70 -23.57 13.75
CA ARG A 278 -14.62 -24.17 14.71
C ARG A 278 -15.49 -25.25 14.09
N VAL A 279 -16.04 -25.04 12.89
CA VAL A 279 -16.87 -26.04 12.20
C VAL A 279 -16.06 -27.31 11.90
N THR A 280 -14.82 -27.17 11.43
CA THR A 280 -13.94 -28.32 11.16
C THR A 280 -13.57 -29.08 12.43
N ALA A 281 -13.37 -28.38 13.56
CA ALA A 281 -13.04 -29.01 14.85
C ALA A 281 -14.20 -29.81 15.46
N VAL A 282 -15.45 -29.52 15.10
CA VAL A 282 -16.65 -30.24 15.61
C VAL A 282 -16.96 -31.51 14.79
N GLN A 283 -16.40 -31.65 13.59
CA GLN A 283 -16.66 -32.79 12.70
C GLN A 283 -15.87 -34.11 12.90
N PRO A 284 -14.90 -34.30 13.82
CA PRO A 284 -14.13 -35.55 13.87
C PRO A 284 -14.63 -36.66 14.82
N ALA A 285 -15.87 -36.64 15.34
CA ALA A 285 -16.31 -37.64 16.34
C ALA A 285 -17.36 -38.69 15.87
N ASN A 286 -18.01 -38.53 14.71
CA ASN A 286 -19.15 -39.38 14.33
C ASN A 286 -18.86 -40.42 13.23
N ALA A 287 -17.59 -40.67 12.88
CA ALA A 287 -17.22 -41.59 11.79
C ALA A 287 -16.65 -42.95 12.26
N GLY A 288 -16.78 -43.31 13.54
CA GLY A 288 -16.16 -44.51 14.10
C GLY A 288 -17.01 -45.21 15.14
N THR A 289 -18.20 -45.69 14.77
CA THR A 289 -18.91 -46.76 15.52
C THR A 289 -20.03 -47.36 14.66
N GLN A 290 -19.67 -47.97 13.54
CA GLN A 290 -20.47 -49.02 12.88
C GLN A 290 -19.52 -50.04 12.27
N ALA A 291 -19.07 -50.99 13.09
CA ALA A 291 -18.56 -52.29 12.70
C ALA A 291 -18.77 -53.24 13.88
#